data_AF-A0A4R1YLQ9-F1
#
_entry.id   AF-A0A4R1YLQ9-F1
#
_cell.length_a   1.000
_cell.length_b   1.000
_cell.length_c   1.000
_cell.angle_alpha   90.00
_cell.angle_beta   90.00
_cell.angle_gamma   90.00
#
_symmetry.space_group_name_H-M   'P 1'
#
loop_
_entity.id
_entity.type
_entity.pdbx_description
1 polymer ?
#
loop_
_entity_poly.entity_id
_entity_poly.type
_entity_poly.pdbx_seq_one_letter_code
_entity_poly.pdbx_strand_id
1 'polypeptide(L)'
;MTGRTELRAKLAERDRIASEIAARRKRATDLQSRAENAETRASAERANAAEADALALAEDRKPASRKVEPGTDADREAVAASRAAELAEAEIPALEQALEECERGIVDSALTAFRAERDAAHREVLAAAEALGLALARLLAADLAREAMTGRRFVFDPARHPPADLWQPRPLVTALAAAMPPRFTPDGWAEGIERGARAIAANMNGDSNEL
;
A
#
# COMPACT_ATOMS: atom_id res chain seq x y z
N MET A 1 -0.22 -15.43 4.62
CA MET A 1 -1.45 -15.06 3.86
C MET A 1 -2.14 -13.79 4.39
N THR A 2 -1.56 -13.01 5.30
CA THR A 2 -2.29 -12.01 6.10
C THR A 2 -2.29 -10.57 5.53
N GLY A 3 -1.20 -10.10 4.90
CA GLY A 3 -1.08 -8.70 4.48
C GLY A 3 -1.99 -8.27 3.32
N ARG A 4 -2.24 -9.15 2.33
CA ARG A 4 -3.13 -8.82 1.20
C ARG A 4 -4.59 -8.73 1.59
N THR A 5 -5.03 -9.57 2.53
CA THR A 5 -6.38 -9.52 3.10
C THR A 5 -6.58 -8.25 3.93
N GLU A 6 -5.59 -7.87 4.74
CA GLU A 6 -5.64 -6.64 5.53
C GLU A 6 -5.69 -5.38 4.63
N LEU A 7 -4.85 -5.34 3.59
CA LEU A 7 -4.86 -4.24 2.61
C LEU A 7 -6.22 -4.10 1.91
N ARG A 8 -6.84 -5.23 1.52
CA ARG A 8 -8.18 -5.23 0.92
C ARG A 8 -9.24 -4.70 1.88
N ALA A 9 -9.18 -5.09 3.16
CA ALA A 9 -10.10 -4.60 4.18
C ALA A 9 -9.98 -3.08 4.36
N LYS A 10 -8.75 -2.55 4.44
CA LYS A 10 -8.53 -1.11 4.55
C LYS A 10 -8.98 -0.32 3.32
N LEU A 11 -8.78 -0.87 2.11
CA LEU A 11 -9.30 -0.27 0.88
C LEU A 11 -10.83 -0.21 0.86
N ALA A 12 -11.50 -1.28 1.30
CA ALA A 12 -12.96 -1.29 1.42
C ALA A 12 -13.46 -0.27 2.47
N GLU A 13 -12.74 -0.12 3.59
CA GLU A 13 -13.06 0.89 4.60
C GLU A 13 -12.88 2.31 4.08
N ARG A 14 -11.81 2.60 3.34
CA ARG A 14 -11.62 3.88 2.65
C ARG A 14 -12.81 4.21 1.76
N ASP A 15 -13.25 3.25 0.93
CA ASP A 15 -14.36 3.44 0.01
C ASP A 15 -15.70 3.66 0.76
N ARG A 16 -15.88 2.98 1.90
CA ARG A 16 -17.01 3.19 2.80
C ARG A 16 -17.03 4.61 3.36
N ILE A 17 -15.91 5.09 3.91
CA ILE A 17 -15.79 6.44 4.49
C ILE A 17 -16.00 7.50 3.41
N ALA A 18 -15.38 7.35 2.24
CA ALA A 18 -15.54 8.29 1.11
C ALA A 18 -17.01 8.37 0.64
N SER A 19 -17.70 7.22 0.57
CA SER A 19 -19.12 7.17 0.24
C SER A 19 -19.99 7.84 1.31
N GLU A 20 -19.64 7.68 2.59
CA GLU A 20 -20.35 8.32 3.69
C GLU A 20 -20.19 9.85 3.65
N ILE A 21 -18.97 10.37 3.42
CA ILE A 21 -18.71 11.80 3.22
C ILE A 21 -19.57 12.34 2.07
N ALA A 22 -19.57 11.68 0.92
CA ALA A 22 -20.38 12.09 -0.23
C ALA A 22 -21.89 12.13 0.10
N ALA A 23 -22.39 11.12 0.83
CA ALA A 23 -23.77 11.07 1.26
C ALA A 23 -24.12 12.15 2.31
N ARG A 24 -23.17 12.54 3.17
CA ARG A 24 -23.36 13.62 4.15
C ARG A 24 -23.40 14.99 3.48
N ARG A 25 -22.45 15.27 2.58
CA ARG A 25 -22.44 16.50 1.77
C ARG A 25 -23.73 16.66 0.98
N LYS A 26 -24.18 15.59 0.30
CA LYS A 26 -25.44 15.62 -0.43
C LYS A 26 -26.63 15.93 0.50
N ARG A 27 -26.70 15.29 1.66
CA ARG A 27 -27.76 15.57 2.66
C ARG A 27 -27.70 17.01 3.16
N ALA A 28 -26.52 17.56 3.44
CA ALA A 28 -26.36 18.94 3.85
C ALA A 28 -26.87 19.91 2.78
N THR A 29 -26.49 19.69 1.50
CA THR A 29 -26.99 20.47 0.37
C THR A 29 -28.51 20.38 0.23
N ASP A 30 -29.08 19.18 0.29
CA ASP A 30 -30.54 18.97 0.17
C ASP A 30 -31.30 19.69 1.31
N LEU A 31 -30.77 19.64 2.53
CA LEU A 31 -31.34 20.32 3.71
C LEU A 31 -31.22 21.84 3.61
N GLN A 32 -30.10 22.35 3.08
CA GLN A 32 -29.90 23.78 2.86
C GLN A 32 -30.88 24.32 1.81
N SER A 33 -31.05 23.62 0.68
CA SER A 33 -32.08 23.98 -0.31
C SER A 33 -33.49 23.93 0.27
N ARG A 34 -33.77 22.98 1.19
CA ARG A 34 -35.07 22.95 1.89
C ARG A 34 -35.26 24.15 2.81
N ALA A 35 -34.21 24.57 3.51
CA ALA A 35 -34.23 25.75 4.38
C ALA A 35 -34.51 27.02 3.57
N GLU A 36 -33.80 27.22 2.45
CA GLU A 36 -33.99 28.36 1.54
C GLU A 36 -35.42 28.42 0.97
N ASN A 37 -35.97 27.26 0.57
CA ASN A 37 -37.35 27.16 0.09
C ASN A 37 -38.39 27.46 1.18
N ALA A 38 -38.13 27.05 2.42
CA ALA A 38 -38.99 27.34 3.55
C ALA A 38 -38.93 28.83 3.94
N GLU A 39 -37.74 29.43 3.94
CA GLU A 39 -37.54 30.86 4.20
C GLU A 39 -38.22 31.74 3.13
N THR A 40 -38.13 31.34 1.87
CA THR A 40 -38.82 32.01 0.76
C THR A 40 -40.34 31.96 0.96
N ARG A 41 -40.89 30.80 1.35
CA ARG A 41 -42.32 30.65 1.67
C ARG A 41 -42.74 31.51 2.86
N ALA A 42 -41.96 31.47 3.94
CA ALA A 42 -42.25 32.28 5.12
C ALA A 42 -42.22 33.79 4.81
N SER A 43 -41.28 34.23 3.98
CA SER A 43 -41.19 35.62 3.53
C SER A 43 -42.39 36.03 2.69
N ALA A 44 -42.86 35.16 1.80
CA ALA A 44 -44.07 35.39 1.01
C ALA A 44 -45.34 35.43 1.90
N GLU A 45 -45.45 34.54 2.89
CA GLU A 45 -46.55 34.56 3.87
C GLU A 45 -46.57 35.85 4.68
N ARG A 46 -45.39 36.32 5.14
CA ARG A 46 -45.25 37.59 5.86
C ARG A 46 -45.64 38.79 4.98
N ALA A 47 -45.22 38.81 3.71
CA ALA A 47 -45.61 39.86 2.77
C ALA A 47 -47.13 39.87 2.51
N ASN A 48 -47.73 38.71 2.24
CA ASN A 48 -49.17 38.59 2.03
C ASN A 48 -49.98 39.02 3.26
N ALA A 49 -49.51 38.66 4.46
CA ALA A 49 -50.14 39.10 5.71
C ALA A 49 -50.06 40.63 5.87
N ALA A 50 -48.91 41.24 5.59
CA ALA A 50 -48.74 42.69 5.64
C ALA A 50 -49.63 43.43 4.62
N GLU A 51 -49.77 42.89 3.41
CA GLU A 51 -50.69 43.44 2.39
C GLU A 51 -52.16 43.35 2.84
N ALA A 52 -52.56 42.22 3.41
CA ALA A 52 -53.91 42.05 3.94
C ALA A 52 -54.22 43.00 5.12
N ASP A 53 -53.24 43.21 6.01
CA ASP A 53 -53.36 44.15 7.13
C ASP A 53 -53.45 45.60 6.63
N ALA A 54 -52.67 45.97 5.61
CA ALA A 54 -52.73 47.29 4.98
C ALA A 54 -54.08 47.56 4.30
N LEU A 55 -54.64 46.56 3.61
CA LEU A 55 -55.98 46.64 3.02
C LEU A 55 -57.08 46.80 4.08
N ALA A 56 -57.01 46.03 5.18
CA ALA A 56 -57.99 46.13 6.26
C ALA A 56 -58.02 47.53 6.89
N LEU A 57 -56.85 48.14 7.09
CA LEU A 57 -56.71 49.52 7.56
C LEU A 57 -57.28 50.54 6.57
N ALA A 58 -57.10 50.34 5.27
CA ALA A 58 -57.61 51.24 4.23
C ALA A 58 -59.14 51.19 4.06
N GLU A 59 -59.78 50.05 4.34
CA GLU A 59 -61.23 49.87 4.26
C GLU A 59 -61.99 50.28 5.54
N ASP A 60 -61.30 50.87 6.53
CA ASP A 60 -61.84 51.24 7.85
C ASP A 60 -62.51 50.05 8.58
N ARG A 61 -62.16 48.83 8.17
CA ARG A 61 -62.53 47.59 8.85
C ARG A 61 -61.58 47.44 10.02
N LYS A 62 -62.10 47.07 11.20
CA LYS A 62 -61.23 46.68 12.32
C LYS A 62 -60.22 45.65 11.80
N PRO A 63 -58.90 45.87 11.94
CA PRO A 63 -57.92 44.89 11.54
C PRO A 63 -58.31 43.60 12.25
N ALA A 64 -58.61 42.56 11.47
CA ALA A 64 -58.89 41.27 12.04
C ALA A 64 -57.65 40.94 12.86
N SER A 65 -57.79 40.82 14.17
CA SER A 65 -56.72 40.44 15.08
C SER A 65 -56.38 38.98 14.83
N ARG A 66 -55.89 38.66 13.63
CA ARG A 66 -55.22 37.43 13.35
C ARG A 66 -53.90 37.61 14.07
N LYS A 67 -53.82 37.05 15.28
CA LYS A 67 -52.53 36.76 15.89
C LYS A 67 -51.82 35.85 14.90
N VAL A 68 -51.05 36.45 13.99
CA VAL A 68 -49.97 35.73 13.33
C VAL A 68 -49.04 35.41 14.51
N GLU A 69 -49.14 34.18 15.01
CA GLU A 69 -48.24 33.73 16.04
C GLU A 69 -46.80 33.95 15.56
N PRO A 70 -45.88 34.39 16.43
CA PRO A 70 -44.49 34.50 16.06
C PRO A 70 -43.98 33.13 15.57
N GLY A 71 -43.57 33.11 14.30
CA GLY A 71 -43.08 31.94 13.56
C GLY A 71 -44.20 31.17 12.86
N THR A 72 -44.40 31.44 11.57
CA THR A 72 -45.24 30.56 10.73
C THR A 72 -44.62 29.16 10.69
N ASP A 73 -45.39 28.13 10.34
CA ASP A 73 -44.85 26.77 10.24
C ASP A 73 -43.67 26.70 9.23
N ALA A 74 -43.67 27.59 8.22
CA ALA A 74 -42.57 27.76 7.28
C ALA A 74 -41.29 28.33 7.95
N ASP A 75 -41.39 29.27 8.89
CA ASP A 75 -40.24 29.77 9.66
C ASP A 75 -39.62 28.65 10.52
N ARG A 76 -40.47 27.84 11.17
CA ARG A 76 -40.00 26.70 11.98
C ARG A 76 -39.31 25.64 11.12
N GLU A 77 -39.87 25.37 9.95
CA GLU A 77 -39.28 24.46 8.97
C GLU A 77 -37.92 24.96 8.48
N ALA A 78 -37.79 26.26 8.17
CA ALA A 78 -36.53 26.86 7.73
C ALA A 78 -35.43 26.71 8.79
N VAL A 79 -35.74 27.03 10.05
CA VAL A 79 -34.80 26.91 11.18
C VAL A 79 -34.41 25.44 11.41
N ALA A 80 -35.38 24.52 11.38
CA ALA A 80 -35.11 23.10 11.59
C ALA A 80 -34.24 22.50 10.46
N ALA A 81 -34.53 22.84 9.20
CA ALA A 81 -33.77 22.37 8.06
C ALA A 81 -32.34 22.95 8.06
N SER A 82 -32.18 24.22 8.40
CA SER A 82 -30.86 24.86 8.50
C SER A 82 -29.99 24.21 9.59
N ARG A 83 -30.54 24.01 10.79
CA ARG A 83 -29.82 23.29 11.87
C ARG A 83 -29.47 21.85 11.51
N ALA A 84 -30.35 21.17 10.79
CA ALA A 84 -30.07 19.82 10.32
C ALA A 84 -28.95 19.80 9.26
N ALA A 85 -28.87 20.81 8.40
CA ALA A 85 -27.77 20.98 7.44
C ALA A 85 -26.44 21.24 8.17
N GLU A 86 -26.43 22.13 9.16
CA GLU A 86 -25.26 22.43 9.99
C GLU A 86 -24.73 21.17 10.70
N LEU A 87 -25.62 20.35 11.28
CA LEU A 87 -25.24 19.09 11.91
C LEU A 87 -24.65 18.10 10.91
N ALA A 88 -25.25 17.99 9.72
CA ALA A 88 -24.74 17.12 8.66
C ALA A 88 -23.35 17.54 8.19
N GLU A 89 -23.09 18.85 8.12
CA GLU A 89 -21.80 19.41 7.72
C GLU A 89 -20.74 19.27 8.83
N ALA A 90 -21.13 19.43 10.10
CA ALA A 90 -20.24 19.33 11.25
C ALA A 90 -19.62 17.94 11.46
N GLU A 91 -20.27 16.89 10.95
CA GLU A 91 -19.74 15.51 11.00
C GLU A 91 -18.70 15.23 9.90
N ILE A 92 -18.64 16.02 8.83
CA ILE A 92 -17.74 15.80 7.69
C ILE A 92 -16.26 15.88 8.08
N PRO A 93 -15.78 16.89 8.84
CA PRO A 93 -14.36 16.98 9.20
C PRO A 93 -13.84 15.74 9.96
N ALA A 94 -14.67 15.15 10.82
CA ALA A 94 -14.30 13.93 11.55
C ALA A 94 -14.16 12.72 10.60
N LEU A 95 -15.05 12.62 9.60
CA LEU A 95 -14.96 11.58 8.57
C LEU A 95 -13.77 11.80 7.63
N GLU A 96 -13.45 13.05 7.27
CA GLU A 96 -12.26 13.39 6.49
C GLU A 96 -10.98 13.02 7.23
N GLN A 97 -10.91 13.31 8.54
CA GLN A 97 -9.78 12.87 9.36
C GLN A 97 -9.67 11.35 9.41
N ALA A 98 -10.80 10.64 9.58
CA ALA A 98 -10.82 9.17 9.56
C ALA A 98 -10.37 8.61 8.20
N LEU A 99 -10.72 9.28 7.09
CA LEU A 99 -10.27 8.92 5.75
C LEU A 99 -8.75 9.06 5.61
N GLU A 100 -8.18 10.18 6.04
CA GLU A 100 -6.74 10.39 6.01
C GLU A 100 -5.99 9.35 6.85
N GLU A 101 -6.48 9.04 8.05
CA GLU A 101 -5.91 8.00 8.91
C GLU A 101 -5.98 6.62 8.25
N CYS A 102 -7.09 6.30 7.59
CA CYS A 102 -7.24 5.07 6.83
C CYS A 102 -6.24 5.00 5.66
N GLU A 103 -6.05 6.09 4.91
CA GLU A 103 -5.11 6.18 3.79
C GLU A 103 -3.65 6.01 4.23
N ARG A 104 -3.25 6.67 5.32
CA ARG A 104 -1.92 6.43 5.93
C ARG A 104 -1.76 4.96 6.32
N GLY A 105 -2.77 4.38 6.95
CA GLY A 105 -2.78 2.96 7.32
C GLY A 105 -2.69 1.99 6.13
N ILE A 106 -3.25 2.35 4.96
CA ILE A 106 -3.10 1.60 3.71
C ILE A 106 -1.65 1.61 3.25
N VAL A 107 -1.02 2.79 3.21
CA VAL A 107 0.37 2.95 2.79
C VAL A 107 1.32 2.16 3.69
N ASP A 108 1.14 2.25 5.01
CA ASP A 108 1.97 1.53 5.97
C ASP A 108 1.84 0.00 5.84
N SER A 109 0.62 -0.50 5.66
CA SER A 109 0.38 -1.93 5.41
C SER A 109 0.99 -2.38 4.08
N ALA A 110 0.89 -1.56 3.03
CA ALA A 110 1.48 -1.86 1.72
C ALA A 110 3.01 -1.90 1.78
N LEU A 111 3.64 -0.93 2.44
CA LEU A 111 5.10 -0.89 2.64
C LEU A 111 5.58 -2.10 3.45
N THR A 112 4.86 -2.48 4.49
CA THR A 112 5.17 -3.65 5.31
C THR A 112 5.08 -4.94 4.50
N ALA A 113 4.01 -5.11 3.73
CA ALA A 113 3.85 -6.26 2.85
C ALA A 113 4.95 -6.34 1.78
N PHE A 114 5.28 -5.20 1.15
CA PHE A 114 6.35 -5.12 0.17
C PHE A 114 7.72 -5.51 0.74
N ARG A 115 8.07 -5.00 1.93
CA ARG A 115 9.33 -5.36 2.61
C ARG A 115 9.40 -6.85 2.89
N ALA A 116 8.31 -7.45 3.38
CA ALA A 116 8.25 -8.88 3.64
C ALA A 116 8.43 -9.72 2.37
N GLU A 117 7.78 -9.34 1.27
CA GLU A 117 7.94 -10.00 -0.03
C GLU A 117 9.37 -9.87 -0.57
N ARG A 118 9.96 -8.67 -0.50
CA ARG A 118 11.34 -8.40 -0.92
C ARG A 118 12.34 -9.22 -0.10
N ASP A 119 12.20 -9.27 1.21
CA ASP A 119 13.12 -10.00 2.09
C ASP A 119 13.00 -11.51 1.88
N ALA A 120 11.80 -12.01 1.58
CA ALA A 120 11.60 -13.40 1.16
C ALA A 120 12.32 -13.71 -0.17
N ALA A 121 12.13 -12.87 -1.19
CA ALA A 121 12.84 -13.01 -2.46
C ALA A 121 14.36 -12.93 -2.29
N HIS A 122 14.85 -12.02 -1.44
CA HIS A 122 16.28 -11.91 -1.17
C HIS A 122 16.86 -13.18 -0.51
N ARG A 123 16.14 -13.79 0.43
CA ARG A 123 16.52 -15.08 1.01
C ARG A 123 16.57 -16.21 -0.03
N GLU A 124 15.62 -16.26 -0.96
CA GLU A 124 15.64 -17.24 -2.04
C GLU A 124 16.86 -17.05 -2.95
N VAL A 125 17.21 -15.81 -3.29
CA VAL A 125 18.41 -15.49 -4.06
C VAL A 125 19.69 -15.93 -3.32
N LEU A 126 19.78 -15.65 -2.01
CA LEU A 126 20.93 -16.08 -1.20
C LEU A 126 21.02 -17.62 -1.06
N ALA A 127 19.90 -18.32 -0.94
CA ALA A 127 19.92 -19.78 -0.91
C ALA A 127 20.38 -20.37 -2.27
N ALA A 128 19.92 -19.79 -3.38
CA ALA A 128 20.36 -20.18 -4.72
C ALA A 128 21.85 -19.88 -4.94
N ALA A 129 22.34 -18.77 -4.40
CA ALA A 129 23.74 -18.38 -4.39
C ALA A 129 24.64 -19.43 -3.72
N GLU A 130 24.27 -19.85 -2.52
CA GLU A 130 24.98 -20.87 -1.76
C GLU A 130 24.99 -22.22 -2.50
N ALA A 131 23.86 -22.61 -3.07
CA ALA A 131 23.76 -23.84 -3.85
C ALA A 131 24.65 -23.84 -5.10
N LEU A 132 24.71 -22.72 -5.83
CA LEU A 132 25.60 -22.53 -6.98
C LEU A 132 27.08 -22.55 -6.56
N GLY A 133 27.42 -21.85 -5.48
CA GLY A 133 28.77 -21.85 -4.92
C GLY A 133 29.24 -23.25 -4.53
N LEU A 134 28.39 -24.04 -3.89
CA LEU A 134 28.66 -25.43 -3.55
C LEU A 134 28.84 -26.32 -4.80
N ALA A 135 28.01 -26.14 -5.82
CA ALA A 135 28.12 -26.87 -7.07
C ALA A 135 29.45 -26.57 -7.79
N LEU A 136 29.86 -25.30 -7.85
CA LEU A 136 31.15 -24.89 -8.40
C LEU A 136 32.32 -25.45 -7.60
N ALA A 137 32.27 -25.40 -6.27
CA ALA A 137 33.31 -25.96 -5.41
C ALA A 137 33.48 -27.48 -5.63
N ARG A 138 32.37 -28.22 -5.77
CA ARG A 138 32.39 -29.66 -6.10
C ARG A 138 32.99 -29.93 -7.48
N LEU A 139 32.66 -29.12 -8.47
CA LEU A 139 33.21 -29.24 -9.82
C LEU A 139 34.74 -29.02 -9.82
N LEU A 140 35.21 -27.99 -9.12
CA LEU A 140 36.64 -27.69 -8.99
C LEU A 140 37.39 -28.78 -8.21
N ALA A 141 36.81 -29.29 -7.12
CA ALA A 141 37.39 -30.42 -6.39
C ALA A 141 37.51 -31.68 -7.25
N ALA A 142 36.50 -31.97 -8.07
CA ALA A 142 36.52 -33.09 -9.01
C ALA A 142 37.57 -32.88 -10.12
N ASP A 143 37.76 -31.65 -10.60
CA ASP A 143 38.80 -31.31 -11.57
C ASP A 143 40.21 -31.53 -11.00
N LEU A 144 40.47 -31.01 -9.80
CA LEU A 144 41.76 -31.16 -9.13
C LEU A 144 42.08 -32.63 -8.80
N ALA A 145 41.08 -33.41 -8.36
CA ALA A 145 41.25 -34.85 -8.14
C ALA A 145 41.60 -35.59 -9.45
N ARG A 146 40.94 -35.23 -10.55
CA ARG A 146 41.25 -35.78 -11.88
C ARG A 146 42.64 -35.39 -12.36
N GLU A 147 43.05 -34.14 -12.16
CA GLU A 147 44.41 -33.68 -12.49
C GLU A 147 45.45 -34.51 -11.72
N ALA A 148 45.24 -34.72 -10.42
CA ALA A 148 46.15 -35.54 -9.61
C ALA A 148 46.24 -37.00 -10.11
N MET A 149 45.13 -37.57 -10.57
CA MET A 149 45.10 -38.94 -11.08
C MET A 149 45.62 -39.11 -12.51
N THR A 150 45.40 -38.12 -13.39
CA THR A 150 45.58 -38.27 -14.84
C THR A 150 46.58 -37.29 -15.45
N GLY A 151 47.08 -36.33 -14.67
CA GLY A 151 47.93 -35.23 -15.12
C GLY A 151 47.21 -34.23 -16.03
N ARG A 152 45.87 -34.28 -16.11
CA ARG A 152 45.06 -33.45 -17.03
C ARG A 152 43.89 -32.78 -16.32
N ARG A 153 43.82 -31.46 -16.41
CA ARG A 153 42.66 -30.64 -16.01
C ARG A 153 41.48 -30.76 -16.99
N PHE A 154 40.31 -30.36 -16.53
CA PHE A 154 39.15 -30.04 -17.35
C PHE A 154 39.49 -28.84 -18.23
N VAL A 155 39.34 -29.03 -19.53
CA VAL A 155 39.35 -27.94 -20.50
C VAL A 155 37.89 -27.63 -20.80
N PHE A 156 37.44 -26.45 -20.40
CA PHE A 156 36.12 -25.95 -20.81
C PHE A 156 36.18 -25.64 -22.32
N ASP A 157 35.45 -26.40 -23.13
CA ASP A 157 35.32 -26.19 -24.58
C ASP A 157 34.00 -25.45 -24.85
N PRO A 158 34.02 -24.14 -25.14
CA PRO A 158 32.80 -23.36 -25.36
C PRO A 158 31.98 -23.85 -26.56
N ALA A 159 32.60 -24.58 -27.50
CA ALA A 159 31.92 -25.10 -28.69
C ALA A 159 31.08 -26.36 -28.41
N ARG A 160 31.25 -27.00 -27.24
CA ARG A 160 30.51 -28.21 -26.82
C ARG A 160 29.40 -27.93 -25.81
N HIS A 161 29.23 -26.69 -25.39
CA HIS A 161 28.27 -26.25 -24.38
C HIS A 161 27.27 -25.24 -24.98
N PRO A 162 26.05 -25.10 -24.43
CA PRO A 162 25.00 -24.25 -25.00
C PRO A 162 25.44 -22.78 -25.16
N PRO A 163 24.81 -22.00 -26.07
CA PRO A 163 25.29 -20.69 -26.50
C PRO A 163 25.49 -19.68 -25.36
N ALA A 164 26.45 -18.75 -25.54
CA ALA A 164 26.91 -17.75 -24.56
C ALA A 164 25.78 -16.96 -23.87
N ASP A 165 24.65 -16.81 -24.54
CA ASP A 165 23.44 -16.09 -24.12
C ASP A 165 22.78 -16.71 -22.88
N LEU A 166 22.99 -18.00 -22.64
CA LEU A 166 22.54 -18.72 -21.44
C LEU A 166 23.48 -18.57 -20.24
N TRP A 167 24.67 -18.01 -20.46
CA TRP A 167 25.73 -17.83 -19.45
C TRP A 167 25.94 -16.37 -19.06
N GLN A 168 25.28 -15.42 -19.73
CA GLN A 168 25.35 -14.03 -19.33
C GLN A 168 24.79 -13.88 -17.91
N PRO A 169 25.55 -13.26 -16.98
CA PRO A 169 25.10 -13.06 -15.62
C PRO A 169 23.88 -12.15 -15.65
N ARG A 170 22.69 -12.77 -15.52
CA ARG A 170 21.46 -12.09 -15.11
C ARG A 170 21.76 -11.22 -13.86
N PRO A 171 20.94 -10.20 -13.57
CA PRO A 171 21.06 -9.38 -12.36
C PRO A 171 21.23 -10.18 -11.05
N LEU A 172 20.84 -11.47 -11.04
CA LEU A 172 21.11 -12.43 -9.98
C LEU A 172 22.60 -12.61 -9.66
N VAL A 173 23.49 -12.80 -10.65
CA VAL A 173 24.94 -13.02 -10.42
C VAL A 173 25.62 -11.73 -9.97
N THR A 174 25.20 -10.58 -10.50
CA THR A 174 25.65 -9.26 -10.05
C THR A 174 25.19 -8.96 -8.62
N ALA A 175 23.94 -9.30 -8.28
CA ALA A 175 23.42 -9.17 -6.92
C ALA A 175 24.11 -10.14 -5.94
N LEU A 176 24.43 -11.34 -6.38
CA LEU A 176 25.24 -12.34 -5.68
C LEU A 176 26.63 -11.78 -5.33
N ALA A 177 27.35 -11.26 -6.34
CA ALA A 177 28.68 -10.70 -6.17
C ALA A 177 28.68 -9.46 -5.25
N ALA A 178 27.63 -8.64 -5.32
CA ALA A 178 27.46 -7.46 -4.47
C ALA A 178 27.05 -7.79 -3.02
N ALA A 179 26.39 -8.94 -2.79
CA ALA A 179 25.94 -9.38 -1.47
C ALA A 179 26.96 -10.25 -0.72
N MET A 180 28.05 -10.67 -1.37
CA MET A 180 29.07 -11.47 -0.71
C MET A 180 29.94 -10.62 0.24
N PRO A 181 30.26 -11.13 1.46
CA PRO A 181 31.17 -10.46 2.39
C PRO A 181 32.55 -10.21 1.74
N PRO A 182 33.27 -9.12 2.09
CA PRO A 182 34.54 -8.76 1.46
C PRO A 182 35.66 -9.82 1.53
N ARG A 183 35.53 -10.84 2.38
CA ARG A 183 36.43 -12.01 2.42
C ARG A 183 36.18 -13.04 1.30
N PHE A 184 35.10 -12.87 0.53
CA PHE A 184 34.69 -13.69 -0.61
C PHE A 184 34.69 -12.88 -1.93
N THR A 185 35.34 -11.71 -1.96
CA THR A 185 35.61 -11.01 -3.21
C THR A 185 36.54 -11.85 -4.11
N PRO A 186 36.49 -11.66 -5.44
CA PRO A 186 37.21 -12.49 -6.41
C PRO A 186 38.72 -12.64 -6.16
N ASP A 187 39.34 -11.66 -5.48
CA ASP A 187 40.79 -11.57 -5.27
C ASP A 187 41.36 -12.58 -4.26
N GLY A 188 40.53 -13.41 -3.61
CA GLY A 188 40.99 -14.47 -2.67
C GLY A 188 40.46 -15.87 -2.97
N TRP A 189 39.64 -16.02 -4.02
CA TRP A 189 38.89 -17.27 -4.26
C TRP A 189 39.80 -18.41 -4.75
N ALA A 190 40.69 -18.10 -5.70
CA ALA A 190 41.67 -19.06 -6.20
C ALA A 190 42.55 -19.62 -5.06
N GLU A 191 42.99 -18.76 -4.15
CA GLU A 191 43.88 -19.13 -3.05
C GLU A 191 43.15 -19.90 -1.95
N GLY A 192 41.87 -19.57 -1.68
CA GLY A 192 41.02 -20.32 -0.75
C GLY A 192 40.64 -21.70 -1.26
N ILE A 193 40.32 -21.82 -2.56
CA ILE A 193 40.03 -23.10 -3.22
C ILE A 193 41.28 -23.97 -3.27
N GLU A 194 42.46 -23.41 -3.60
CA GLU A 194 43.71 -24.16 -3.54
C GLU A 194 44.05 -24.65 -2.13
N ARG A 195 43.83 -23.83 -1.09
CA ARG A 195 44.04 -24.26 0.30
C ARG A 195 43.11 -25.41 0.69
N GLY A 196 41.82 -25.31 0.35
CA GLY A 196 40.84 -26.36 0.61
C GLY A 196 41.17 -27.66 -0.13
N ALA A 197 41.55 -27.56 -1.41
CA ALA A 197 41.95 -28.71 -2.20
C ALA A 197 43.22 -29.38 -1.68
N ARG A 198 44.23 -28.60 -1.26
CA ARG A 198 45.45 -29.13 -0.64
C ARG A 198 45.17 -29.82 0.71
N ALA A 199 44.28 -29.28 1.52
CA ALA A 199 43.88 -29.91 2.79
C ALA A 199 43.15 -31.24 2.57
N ILE A 200 42.28 -31.32 1.57
CA ILE A 200 41.60 -32.57 1.19
C ILE A 200 42.61 -33.58 0.63
N ALA A 201 43.53 -33.17 -0.25
CA ALA A 201 44.57 -34.04 -0.79
C ALA A 201 45.55 -34.54 0.28
N ALA A 202 45.88 -33.72 1.29
CA ALA A 202 46.71 -34.12 2.42
C ALA A 202 46.03 -35.19 3.29
N ASN A 203 44.71 -35.08 3.51
CA ASN A 203 43.94 -36.10 4.23
C ASN A 203 43.78 -37.40 3.42
N MET A 204 43.77 -37.34 2.08
CA MET A 204 43.67 -38.52 1.23
C MET A 204 44.99 -39.30 1.07
N ASN A 205 46.13 -38.67 1.34
CA ASN A 205 47.45 -39.33 1.34
C ASN A 205 47.87 -39.87 2.72
N GLY A 206 47.10 -39.61 3.78
CA GLY A 206 47.42 -40.00 5.15
C GLY A 206 47.05 -41.43 5.56
N ASP A 207 46.21 -42.12 4.78
CA ASP A 207 45.65 -43.45 5.15
C ASP A 207 46.32 -44.65 4.44
N SER A 208 47.41 -44.43 3.69
CA SER A 208 48.05 -45.51 2.92
C SER A 208 49.07 -46.35 3.69
N ASN A 209 49.05 -46.37 5.03
CA ASN A 209 50.04 -47.08 5.85
C ASN A 209 49.46 -47.97 6.97
N GLU A 210 48.19 -48.37 6.88
CA GLU A 210 47.63 -49.46 7.70
C GLU A 210 46.96 -50.53 6.82
N LEU A 211 47.76 -51.35 6.13
CA LEU A 211 47.43 -52.71 5.70
C LEU A 211 48.71 -53.55 5.57
#